data_AF-A0A527VME1-F1
#
_entry.id   AF-A0A527VME1-F1
#
_cell.length_a   1.000
_cell.length_b   1.000
_cell.length_c   1.000
_cell.angle_alpha   90.00
_cell.angle_beta   90.00
_cell.angle_gamma   90.00
#
_symmetry.space_group_name_H-M   'P 1'
#
loop_
_entity.id
_entity.type
_entity.pdbx_description
1 polymer ?
#
loop_
_entity_poly.entity_id
_entity_poly.type
_entity_poly.pdbx_seq_one_letter_code
_entity_poly.pdbx_strand_id
1 'polypeptide(L)' 'VEMIQHMMEFLRPIVVDEAELAVEALGAVPTGGHFFGEPHTLERYATAFYQPMLSNWQNYQAWQEAGALDTTARATRLW' A
#
# COMPACT_ATOMS: atom_id res chain seq x y z
N VAL A 1 -5.50 -15.57 8.57
CA VAL A 1 -6.34 -14.35 8.60
C VAL A 1 -5.94 -13.39 7.49
N GLU A 2 -4.67 -13.02 7.34
CA GLU A 2 -4.13 -12.17 6.25
C GLU A 2 -4.78 -12.43 4.88
N MET A 3 -4.69 -13.66 4.36
CA MET A 3 -5.24 -13.98 3.02
C MET A 3 -6.75 -13.68 2.88
N ILE A 4 -7.52 -13.84 3.96
CA ILE A 4 -8.96 -13.54 3.94
C ILE A 4 -9.16 -12.02 3.95
N GLN A 5 -8.38 -11.27 4.72
CA GLN A 5 -8.41 -9.79 4.71
C GLN A 5 -8.05 -9.23 3.33
N HIS A 6 -7.00 -9.77 2.69
CA HIS A 6 -6.65 -9.43 1.30
C HIS A 6 -7.80 -9.70 0.34
N MET A 7 -8.47 -10.85 0.46
CA MET A 7 -9.60 -11.19 -0.42
C MET A 7 -10.80 -10.27 -0.19
N MET A 8 -11.11 -9.92 1.06
CA MET A 8 -12.19 -8.97 1.38
C MET A 8 -11.91 -7.58 0.79
N GLU A 9 -10.67 -7.13 0.91
CA GLU A 9 -10.19 -5.88 0.36
C GLU A 9 -10.27 -5.85 -1.17
N PHE A 10 -9.78 -6.91 -1.82
CA PHE A 10 -9.80 -7.04 -3.27
C PHE A 10 -11.23 -7.06 -3.85
N LEU A 11 -12.19 -7.62 -3.10
CA LEU A 11 -13.59 -7.70 -3.51
C LEU A 11 -14.38 -6.42 -3.20
N ARG A 12 -13.76 -5.37 -2.63
CA ARG A 12 -14.43 -4.08 -2.47
C ARG A 12 -14.82 -3.53 -3.83
N PRO A 13 -16.06 -3.03 -4.01
CA PRO A 13 -16.45 -2.39 -5.24
C PRO A 13 -15.52 -1.23 -5.58
N ILE A 14 -15.23 -1.06 -6.87
CA ILE A 14 -14.49 0.11 -7.35
C ILE A 14 -15.37 1.34 -7.15
N VAL A 15 -14.89 2.31 -6.38
CA VAL A 15 -15.51 3.62 -6.25
C VAL A 15 -15.15 4.43 -7.49
N VAL A 16 -16.13 5.09 -8.09
CA VAL A 16 -15.94 5.95 -9.27
C VAL A 16 -16.50 7.32 -8.95
N ASP A 17 -15.61 8.22 -8.54
CA ASP A 17 -15.90 9.63 -8.26
C ASP A 17 -14.74 10.52 -8.72
N GLU A 18 -14.90 11.84 -8.59
CA GLU A 18 -13.91 12.82 -9.04
C GLU A 18 -12.54 12.64 -8.38
N ALA A 19 -12.51 12.27 -7.10
CA ALA A 19 -11.27 12.03 -6.39
C ALA A 19 -10.61 10.74 -6.89
N GLU A 20 -11.33 9.63 -7.01
CA GLU A 20 -10.78 8.37 -7.54
C GLU A 20 -10.29 8.49 -8.99
N LEU A 21 -10.89 9.37 -9.79
CA LEU A 21 -10.44 9.64 -11.16
C LEU A 21 -9.12 10.47 -11.21
N ALA A 22 -8.84 11.28 -10.18
CA ALA A 22 -7.59 12.04 -9.98
C ALA A 22 -7.11 12.89 -11.18
N VAL A 23 -8.03 13.36 -12.04
CA VAL A 23 -7.70 14.05 -13.29
C VAL A 23 -6.94 15.37 -13.05
N GLU A 24 -7.30 16.11 -12.00
CA GLU A 24 -6.61 17.35 -11.64
C GLU A 24 -5.17 17.10 -11.20
N ALA A 25 -4.96 16.09 -10.34
CA ALA A 25 -3.63 15.71 -9.87
C ALA A 25 -2.74 15.28 -11.04
N LEU A 26 -3.28 14.51 -11.99
CA LEU A 26 -2.58 14.13 -13.23
C LEU A 26 -2.12 15.35 -14.05
N GLY A 27 -2.96 16.38 -14.14
CA GLY A 27 -2.62 17.63 -14.85
C GLY A 27 -1.61 18.52 -14.11
N ALA A 28 -1.47 18.36 -12.79
CA ALA A 28 -0.58 19.18 -11.96
C ALA A 28 0.90 18.75 -12.02
N VAL A 29 1.18 17.49 -12.40
CA VAL A 29 2.54 16.96 -12.44
C VAL A 29 3.09 17.00 -13.88
N PRO A 30 4.23 17.66 -14.14
CA PRO A 30 4.84 17.68 -15.46
C PRO A 30 5.36 16.30 -15.88
N THR A 31 5.51 16.08 -17.18
CA THR A 31 6.07 14.85 -17.74
C THR A 31 7.42 14.52 -17.10
N GLY A 32 7.54 13.30 -16.56
CA GLY A 32 8.76 12.84 -15.87
C GLY A 32 8.82 13.16 -14.37
N GLY A 33 7.80 13.83 -13.82
CA GLY A 33 7.66 14.04 -12.37
C GLY A 33 7.12 12.82 -11.61
N HIS A 34 6.78 13.02 -10.34
CA HIS A 34 6.18 12.01 -9.46
C HIS A 34 5.07 12.61 -8.58
N PHE A 35 4.16 11.77 -8.09
CA PHE A 35 2.98 12.20 -7.32
C PHE A 35 3.19 12.21 -5.80
N PHE A 36 4.33 11.75 -5.27
CA PHE A 36 4.54 11.59 -3.81
C PHE A 36 4.33 12.86 -2.97
N GLY A 37 4.57 14.05 -3.54
CA GLY A 37 4.40 15.34 -2.85
C GLY A 37 3.14 16.09 -3.24
N GLU A 38 2.27 15.49 -4.05
CA GLU A 38 1.06 16.13 -4.54
C GLU A 38 -0.04 16.03 -3.44
N PRO A 39 -0.85 17.10 -3.21
CA PRO A 39 -1.89 17.13 -2.18
C PRO A 39 -2.85 15.92 -2.18
N HIS A 40 -3.39 15.53 -3.33
CA HIS A 40 -4.22 14.34 -3.47
C HIS A 40 -3.54 13.07 -2.94
N THR A 41 -2.22 12.90 -3.18
CA THR A 41 -1.48 11.77 -2.59
C THR A 41 -1.32 11.90 -1.07
N LEU A 42 -0.90 13.06 -0.58
CA LEU A 42 -0.61 13.28 0.84
C LEU A 42 -1.85 13.13 1.72
N GLU A 43 -3.00 13.64 1.28
CA GLU A 43 -4.27 13.57 2.01
C GLU A 43 -4.81 12.14 2.12
N ARG A 44 -4.49 11.28 1.15
CA ARG A 44 -5.09 9.94 1.01
C ARG A 44 -4.14 8.80 1.39
N TYR A 45 -2.83 9.06 1.44
CA TYR A 45 -1.80 8.03 1.65
C TYR A 45 -2.07 7.08 2.82
N ALA A 46 -2.56 7.62 3.94
CA ALA A 46 -2.82 6.84 5.15
C ALA A 46 -3.98 5.84 5.02
N THR A 47 -4.89 6.01 4.06
CA THR A 47 -6.15 5.25 3.97
C THR A 47 -6.39 4.61 2.61
N ALA A 48 -5.71 5.06 1.56
CA ALA A 48 -5.92 4.57 0.20
C ALA A 48 -5.36 3.17 -0.06
N PHE A 49 -4.41 2.70 0.75
CA PHE A 49 -3.72 1.43 0.51
C PHE A 49 -4.04 0.39 1.59
N TYR A 50 -4.23 -0.85 1.13
CA TYR A 50 -4.29 -2.00 2.00
C TYR A 50 -2.97 -2.19 2.75
N GLN A 51 -3.06 -2.31 4.08
CA GLN A 51 -1.91 -2.58 4.94
C GLN A 51 -1.91 -4.06 5.36
N PRO A 52 -0.97 -4.88 4.86
CA PRO A 52 -0.88 -6.28 5.26
C PRO A 52 -0.44 -6.43 6.72
N MET A 53 -0.93 -7.48 7.36
CA MET A 53 -0.57 -7.84 8.73
C MET A 53 0.70 -8.70 8.81
N LEU A 54 1.03 -9.45 7.76
CA LEU A 54 2.08 -10.48 7.74
C LEU A 54 3.06 -10.35 6.56
N SER A 55 2.58 -9.88 5.40
CA SER A 55 3.42 -9.63 4.23
C SER A 55 4.46 -8.56 4.56
N ASN A 56 5.72 -8.82 4.20
CA ASN A 56 6.81 -7.86 4.39
C ASN A 56 7.26 -7.34 3.02
N TRP A 57 7.20 -6.02 2.82
CA TRP A 57 7.58 -5.33 1.58
C TRP A 57 8.86 -4.50 1.72
N GLN A 58 9.64 -4.75 2.76
CA GLN A 58 10.99 -4.22 2.86
C GLN A 58 11.82 -4.70 1.68
N ASN A 59 12.75 -3.86 1.24
CA ASN A 59 13.78 -4.30 0.32
C ASN A 59 14.63 -5.42 0.99
N TYR A 60 15.35 -6.17 0.16
CA TYR A 60 16.14 -7.31 0.63
C TYR A 60 17.15 -6.97 1.73
N GLN A 61 17.82 -5.81 1.64
CA GLN A 61 18.85 -5.40 2.60
C GLN A 61 18.24 -5.13 3.97
N ALA A 62 17.15 -4.35 4.02
CA ALA A 62 16.42 -4.08 5.25
C ALA A 62 15.81 -5.36 5.86
N TRP A 63 15.30 -6.28 5.03
CA TRP A 63 14.81 -7.59 5.50
C TRP A 63 15.94 -8.44 6.10
N GLN A 64 17.12 -8.46 5.48
CA GLN A 64 18.30 -9.15 5.99
C GLN A 64 18.75 -8.56 7.33
N GLU A 65 18.88 -7.25 7.43
CA GLU A 65 19.26 -6.53 8.66
C GLU A 65 18.24 -6.75 9.79
N ALA A 66 16.96 -6.89 9.46
CA ALA A 66 15.88 -7.21 10.40
C ALA A 66 15.84 -8.69 10.84
N GLY A 67 16.80 -9.51 10.43
CA GLY A 67 16.96 -10.90 10.86
C GLY A 67 16.42 -11.95 9.89
N ALA A 68 16.12 -11.57 8.64
CA ALA A 68 15.82 -12.48 7.53
C ALA A 68 14.71 -13.51 7.81
N LEU A 69 13.70 -13.12 8.60
CA LEU A 69 12.64 -14.03 8.99
C LEU A 69 11.74 -14.35 7.81
N ASP A 70 11.47 -15.64 7.60
CA ASP A 70 10.46 -16.09 6.66
C ASP A 70 9.04 -15.80 7.17
N THR A 71 8.04 -16.05 6.32
CA THR A 71 6.63 -15.78 6.64
C THR A 71 6.14 -16.62 7.82
N THR A 72 6.59 -17.87 7.96
CA THR A 72 6.19 -18.75 9.06
C THR A 72 6.70 -18.23 10.40
N ALA A 73 7.97 -17.85 10.47
CA ALA A 73 8.59 -17.29 11.67
C ALA A 73 7.94 -15.96 12.09
N ARG A 74 7.55 -15.10 11.12
CA ARG A 74 6.79 -13.88 11.42
C ARG A 74 5.37 -14.18 11.90
N ALA A 75 4.69 -15.15 11.29
CA ALA A 75 3.34 -15.53 11.69
C ALA A 75 3.28 -16.02 13.15
N THR A 76 4.27 -16.78 13.60
CA THR A 76 4.38 -17.24 15.00
C THR A 76 4.42 -16.09 16.01
N ARG A 77 4.92 -14.91 15.64
CA ARG A 77 4.99 -13.75 16.55
C ARG A 77 3.67 -12.98 16.67
N LEU A 78 2.73 -13.20 15.76
CA LEU A 78 1.43 -12.53 15.72
C LEU A 78 0.31 -13.32 16.41
N TRP A 79 0.56 -14.60 16.68
CA TRP A 79 -0.41 -15.51 17.31
C TRP A 79 -0.55 -15.23 18.81
#